data_AF-A0A933PJ15-F1
#
_entry.id   AF-A0A933PJ15-F1
#
_cell.length_a   1.000
_cell.length_b   1.000
_cell.length_c   1.000
_cell.angle_alpha   90.00
_cell.angle_beta   90.00
_cell.angle_gamma   90.00
#
_symmetry.space_group_name_H-M   'P 1'
#
loop_
_entity.id
_entity.type
_entity.pdbx_description
1 polymer ?
#
loop_
_entity_poly.entity_id
_entity_poly.type
_entity_poly.pdbx_seq_one_letter_code
_entity_poly.pdbx_strand_id
1 'polypeptide(L)'
;LAWVGTAAYVVYNGVMLVLGTPFNALFLLYEAMLALGIGTLVALLAGLDPTTLAPPRDRAPYRAVGAWVGFVATANALVWLRMVVPALGDPADAAFLRGTGLTTFPTHVQDLAFWLPLALVVAVWLWQRRAWGYVLGSALVVYYLAEAVGVGVDQWMGSRADPTSDVATMAGAYLFAGMAVVGVVPVVALLRHPDGTTSA
;
A
#
# COMPACT_ATOMS: atom_id res chain seq x y z
N LEU A 1 3.05 -15.18 -0.29
CA LEU A 1 2.16 -13.99 -0.40
C LEU A 1 2.66 -12.83 0.45
N ALA A 2 3.00 -13.04 1.73
CA ALA A 2 3.60 -11.99 2.57
C ALA A 2 4.84 -11.35 1.91
N TRP A 3 5.77 -12.15 1.39
CA TRP A 3 6.94 -11.65 0.64
C TRP A 3 6.58 -10.75 -0.56
N VAL A 4 5.49 -11.05 -1.28
CA VAL A 4 5.02 -10.23 -2.40
C VAL A 4 4.52 -8.88 -1.88
N GLY A 5 3.75 -8.88 -0.79
CA GLY A 5 3.29 -7.65 -0.13
C GLY A 5 4.44 -6.81 0.43
N THR A 6 5.43 -7.44 1.07
CA THR A 6 6.64 -6.77 1.56
C THR A 6 7.45 -6.19 0.40
N ALA A 7 7.66 -6.94 -0.68
CA ALA A 7 8.37 -6.44 -1.86
C ALA A 7 7.62 -5.26 -2.51
N ALA A 8 6.29 -5.33 -2.60
CA ALA A 8 5.47 -4.21 -3.05
C ALA A 8 5.64 -2.97 -2.16
N TYR A 9 5.70 -3.14 -0.83
CA TYR A 9 5.95 -2.04 0.11
C TYR A 9 7.34 -1.43 -0.08
N VAL A 10 8.37 -2.25 -0.34
CA VAL A 10 9.71 -1.78 -0.65
C VAL A 10 9.74 -1.00 -1.97
N VAL A 11 9.05 -1.48 -3.01
CA VAL A 11 8.93 -0.77 -4.29
C VAL A 11 8.25 0.58 -4.08
N TYR A 12 7.13 0.61 -3.35
CA TYR A 12 6.40 1.83 -3.04
C TYR A 12 7.30 2.89 -2.38
N ASN A 13 8.03 2.49 -1.34
CA ASN A 13 8.96 3.37 -0.63
C ASN A 13 10.17 3.73 -1.48
N GLY A 14 10.65 2.83 -2.34
CA GLY A 14 11.72 3.12 -3.30
C GLY A 14 11.33 4.26 -4.23
N VAL A 15 10.11 4.23 -4.77
CA VAL A 15 9.57 5.32 -5.59
C VAL A 15 9.50 6.63 -4.78
N MET A 16 9.01 6.56 -3.53
CA MET A 16 8.95 7.73 -2.65
C MET A 16 10.33 8.33 -2.37
N LEU A 17 11.34 7.51 -2.10
CA LEU A 17 12.69 8.00 -1.83
C LEU A 17 13.36 8.58 -3.08
N VAL A 18 13.23 7.91 -4.23
CA VAL A 18 13.85 8.37 -5.49
C VAL A 18 13.19 9.65 -6.02
N LEU A 19 11.87 9.79 -5.90
CA LEU A 19 11.13 10.93 -6.48
C LEU A 19 10.78 12.03 -5.48
N GLY A 20 10.69 11.71 -4.18
CA GLY A 20 10.21 12.60 -3.14
C GLY A 20 11.27 13.12 -2.17
N THR A 21 12.51 12.61 -2.25
CA THR A 21 13.60 13.05 -1.36
C THR A 21 14.57 13.97 -2.11
N PRO A 22 14.96 15.13 -1.55
CA PRO A 22 16.00 15.96 -2.13
C PRO A 22 17.30 15.18 -2.32
N PHE A 23 18.04 15.47 -3.39
CA PHE A 23 19.29 14.77 -3.71
C PHE A 23 20.29 14.83 -2.55
N ASN A 24 20.81 13.67 -2.15
CA ASN A 24 21.77 13.53 -1.06
C ASN A 24 22.66 12.30 -1.26
N ALA A 25 23.61 12.09 -0.35
CA ALA A 25 24.63 11.03 -0.45
C ALA A 25 24.06 9.60 -0.51
N LEU A 26 22.82 9.38 -0.07
CA LEU A 26 22.16 8.08 -0.09
C LEU A 26 21.38 7.83 -1.40
N PHE A 27 21.45 8.73 -2.39
CA PHE A 27 20.70 8.60 -3.65
C PHE A 27 20.88 7.22 -4.32
N LEU A 28 22.12 6.73 -4.43
CA LEU A 28 22.40 5.42 -5.02
C LEU A 28 21.82 4.25 -4.20
N LEU A 29 21.67 4.41 -2.89
CA LEU A 29 21.02 3.42 -2.04
C LEU A 29 19.51 3.38 -2.32
N TYR A 30 18.87 4.52 -2.54
CA TYR A 30 17.46 4.59 -2.90
C TYR A 30 17.21 3.89 -4.25
N GLU A 31 18.05 4.16 -5.24
CA GLU A 31 18.03 3.50 -6.55
C GLU A 31 18.23 1.98 -6.44
N ALA A 32 19.20 1.53 -5.65
CA ALA A 32 19.44 0.11 -5.41
C ALA A 32 18.23 -0.56 -4.73
N MET A 33 17.62 0.10 -3.73
CA MET A 33 16.43 -0.39 -3.04
C MET A 33 15.25 -0.54 -4.01
N LEU A 34 15.02 0.46 -4.88
CA LEU A 34 13.97 0.40 -5.89
C LEU A 34 14.22 -0.72 -6.91
N ALA A 35 15.43 -0.80 -7.47
CA ALA A 35 15.78 -1.81 -8.47
C ALA A 35 15.67 -3.24 -7.91
N LEU A 36 16.21 -3.49 -6.71
CA LEU A 36 16.12 -4.79 -6.04
C LEU A 36 14.68 -5.10 -5.63
N GLY A 37 13.91 -4.11 -5.17
CA GLY A 37 12.49 -4.27 -4.86
C GLY A 37 11.68 -4.71 -6.08
N ILE A 38 11.87 -4.03 -7.22
CA ILE A 38 11.21 -4.38 -8.48
C ILE A 38 11.64 -5.78 -8.94
N GLY A 39 12.94 -6.05 -8.98
CA GLY A 39 13.47 -7.35 -9.37
C GLY A 39 12.92 -8.49 -8.49
N THR A 40 12.86 -8.27 -7.18
CA THR A 40 12.27 -9.22 -6.22
C THR A 40 10.78 -9.43 -6.47
N LEU A 41 10.02 -8.35 -6.67
CA LEU A 41 8.58 -8.42 -6.92
C LEU A 41 8.28 -9.21 -8.21
N VAL A 42 9.02 -8.94 -9.28
CA VAL A 42 8.92 -9.66 -10.56
C VAL A 42 9.27 -11.13 -10.39
N ALA A 43 10.40 -11.45 -9.74
CA ALA A 43 10.82 -12.83 -9.52
C ALA A 43 9.81 -13.62 -8.69
N LEU A 44 9.27 -13.02 -7.63
CA LEU A 44 8.23 -13.65 -6.81
C LEU A 44 6.97 -13.89 -7.62
N LEU A 45 6.45 -12.88 -8.34
CA LEU A 45 5.23 -12.99 -9.14
C LEU A 45 5.36 -14.03 -10.26
N ALA A 46 6.52 -14.11 -10.92
CA ALA A 46 6.79 -15.09 -11.96
C ALA A 46 6.78 -16.54 -11.46
N GLY A 47 7.05 -16.76 -10.16
CA GLY A 47 7.04 -18.08 -9.53
C GLY A 47 5.70 -18.47 -8.90
N LEU A 48 4.66 -17.63 -8.96
CA LEU A 48 3.37 -17.95 -8.34
C LEU A 48 2.49 -18.78 -9.27
N ASP A 49 1.94 -19.86 -8.71
CA ASP A 49 0.78 -20.54 -9.29
C ASP A 49 -0.45 -20.22 -8.42
N PRO A 50 -1.41 -19.42 -8.93
CA PRO A 50 -2.58 -19.06 -8.15
C PRO A 50 -3.50 -20.24 -7.85
N THR A 51 -3.45 -21.31 -8.66
CA THR A 51 -4.34 -22.46 -8.50
C THR A 51 -3.95 -23.34 -7.31
N THR A 52 -2.66 -23.34 -6.97
CA THR A 52 -2.12 -24.06 -5.80
C THR A 52 -2.15 -23.22 -4.53
N LEU A 53 -2.04 -21.89 -4.67
CA LEU A 53 -2.00 -20.95 -3.55
C LEU A 53 -3.37 -20.49 -3.06
N ALA A 54 -4.39 -20.50 -3.91
CA ALA A 54 -5.72 -20.03 -3.56
C ALA A 54 -6.54 -21.17 -2.92
N PRO A 55 -7.08 -20.98 -1.69
CA PRO A 55 -7.92 -21.98 -1.05
C PRO A 55 -9.26 -22.14 -1.78
N PRO A 56 -9.99 -23.24 -1.54
CA PRO A 56 -11.35 -23.43 -2.03
C PRO A 56 -12.26 -22.22 -1.75
N ARG A 57 -13.16 -21.91 -2.70
CA ARG A 57 -14.00 -20.70 -2.71
C ARG A 57 -14.94 -20.56 -1.52
N ASP A 58 -15.28 -21.67 -0.87
CA ASP A 58 -16.17 -21.81 0.28
C ASP A 58 -15.43 -21.69 1.62
N ARG A 59 -14.11 -21.89 1.62
CA ARG A 59 -13.29 -21.91 2.83
C ARG A 59 -12.61 -20.58 3.16
N ALA A 60 -12.71 -19.58 2.28
CA ALA A 60 -11.96 -18.33 2.40
C ALA A 60 -12.79 -17.05 2.45
N PRO A 61 -12.30 -16.02 3.16
CA PRO A 61 -12.96 -14.74 3.26
C PRO A 61 -12.79 -13.87 2.00
N TYR A 62 -12.83 -14.45 0.79
CA TYR A 62 -12.63 -13.76 -0.50
C TYR A 62 -13.37 -12.43 -0.57
N ARG A 63 -14.69 -12.44 -0.33
CA ARG A 63 -15.52 -11.24 -0.44
C ARG A 63 -15.30 -10.23 0.69
N ALA A 64 -15.01 -10.69 1.90
CA ALA A 64 -14.74 -9.81 3.03
C ALA A 64 -13.41 -9.07 2.82
N VAL A 65 -12.37 -9.79 2.39
CA VAL A 65 -11.08 -9.20 2.01
C VAL A 65 -11.26 -8.28 0.80
N GLY A 66 -12.05 -8.67 -0.20
CA GLY A 66 -12.36 -7.84 -1.36
C GLY A 66 -13.07 -6.54 -1.00
N ALA A 67 -14.05 -6.59 -0.09
CA ALA A 67 -14.73 -5.40 0.42
C ALA A 67 -13.77 -4.48 1.18
N TRP A 68 -12.90 -5.04 2.01
CA TRP A 68 -11.90 -4.26 2.74
C TRP A 68 -10.87 -3.60 1.80
N VAL A 69 -10.27 -4.36 0.88
CA VAL A 69 -9.32 -3.83 -0.12
C VAL A 69 -9.98 -2.76 -0.98
N GLY A 70 -11.20 -3.01 -1.46
CA GLY A 70 -11.97 -2.05 -2.25
C GLY A 70 -12.27 -0.78 -1.47
N PHE A 71 -12.69 -0.90 -0.21
CA PHE A 71 -12.93 0.25 0.66
C PHE A 71 -11.67 1.10 0.85
N VAL A 72 -10.54 0.48 1.21
CA VAL A 72 -9.26 1.19 1.41
C VAL A 72 -8.84 1.90 0.12
N ALA A 73 -8.91 1.21 -1.02
CA ALA A 73 -8.51 1.78 -2.31
C ALA A 73 -9.42 2.94 -2.73
N THR A 74 -10.74 2.80 -2.60
CA THR A 74 -11.70 3.86 -2.91
C THR A 74 -11.57 5.05 -1.97
N ALA A 75 -11.40 4.82 -0.66
CA ALA A 75 -11.23 5.90 0.31
C ALA A 75 -9.99 6.74 0.00
N ASN A 76 -8.84 6.10 -0.26
CA ASN A 76 -7.62 6.79 -0.66
C ASN A 76 -7.78 7.54 -1.99
N ALA A 77 -8.40 6.91 -3.00
CA ALA A 77 -8.64 7.56 -4.29
C ALA A 77 -9.48 8.83 -4.14
N LEU A 78 -10.53 8.80 -3.30
CA LEU A 78 -11.37 9.97 -3.04
C LEU A 78 -10.60 11.07 -2.31
N VAL A 79 -9.74 10.72 -1.35
CA VAL A 79 -8.86 11.70 -0.66
C VAL A 79 -7.91 12.35 -1.65
N TRP A 80 -7.20 11.57 -2.47
CA TRP A 80 -6.28 12.09 -3.48
C TRP A 80 -7.00 12.94 -4.52
N LEU A 81 -8.13 12.48 -5.06
CA LEU A 81 -8.90 13.25 -6.03
C LEU A 81 -9.45 14.55 -5.44
N ARG A 82 -9.85 14.55 -4.16
CA ARG A 82 -10.28 15.78 -3.48
C ARG A 82 -9.15 16.82 -3.38
N MET A 83 -7.89 16.39 -3.31
CA MET A 83 -6.73 17.29 -3.30
C MET A 83 -6.30 17.68 -4.72
N VAL A 84 -6.27 16.73 -5.65
CA VAL A 84 -5.74 16.93 -7.00
C VAL A 84 -6.71 17.72 -7.89
N VAL A 85 -8.00 17.39 -7.88
CA VAL A 85 -8.98 17.98 -8.82
C VAL A 85 -9.09 19.51 -8.67
N PRO A 86 -9.17 20.10 -7.46
CA PRO A 86 -9.13 21.56 -7.31
C PRO A 86 -7.84 22.18 -7.85
N ALA A 87 -6.70 21.56 -7.56
CA ALA A 87 -5.38 22.01 -7.98
C ALA A 87 -5.13 21.96 -9.51
N LEU A 88 -6.01 21.30 -10.28
CA LEU A 88 -5.96 21.35 -11.75
C LEU A 88 -6.40 22.69 -12.32
N GLY A 89 -7.27 23.42 -11.60
CA GLY A 89 -7.79 24.72 -12.02
C GLY A 89 -6.85 25.88 -11.71
N ASP A 90 -6.25 25.87 -10.52
CA ASP A 90 -5.27 26.86 -10.07
C ASP A 90 -4.12 26.18 -9.31
N PRO A 91 -2.85 26.32 -9.76
CA PRO A 91 -1.70 25.81 -9.01
C PRO A 91 -1.59 26.33 -7.57
N ALA A 92 -2.19 27.48 -7.25
CA ALA A 92 -2.25 28.00 -5.88
C ALA A 92 -3.04 27.08 -4.92
N ASP A 93 -3.96 26.27 -5.45
CA ASP A 93 -4.77 25.31 -4.68
C ASP A 93 -4.03 23.99 -4.38
N ALA A 94 -2.80 23.83 -4.88
CA ALA A 94 -1.94 22.67 -4.60
C ALA A 94 -1.31 22.75 -3.19
N ALA A 95 -2.14 22.88 -2.16
CA ALA A 95 -1.70 23.06 -0.76
C ALA A 95 -0.76 21.96 -0.27
N PHE A 96 -0.89 20.73 -0.81
CA PHE A 96 -0.06 19.56 -0.51
C PHE A 96 1.39 19.67 -1.02
N LEU A 97 1.72 20.64 -1.88
CA LEU A 97 3.09 20.93 -2.32
C LEU A 97 3.77 22.05 -1.51
N ARG A 98 3.00 22.83 -0.73
CA ARG A 98 3.56 23.98 -0.01
C ARG A 98 4.56 23.52 1.05
N GLY A 99 5.75 24.10 1.03
CA GLY A 99 6.81 23.80 1.99
C GLY A 99 7.52 22.46 1.79
N THR A 100 7.13 21.65 0.80
CA THR A 100 7.76 20.33 0.55
C THR A 100 8.98 20.43 -0.38
N GLY A 101 9.06 21.49 -1.18
CA GLY A 101 10.08 21.64 -2.23
C GLY A 101 9.83 20.76 -3.46
N LEU A 102 8.73 20.01 -3.49
CA LEU A 102 8.37 19.13 -4.59
C LEU A 102 7.52 19.84 -5.64
N THR A 103 7.72 19.48 -6.91
CA THR A 103 6.89 19.96 -8.04
C THR A 103 5.70 19.03 -8.33
N THR A 104 5.81 17.76 -7.93
CA THR A 104 4.74 16.77 -7.96
C THR A 104 4.77 15.99 -6.65
N PHE A 105 3.65 15.38 -6.27
CA PHE A 105 3.58 14.59 -5.03
C PHE A 105 3.63 13.10 -5.37
N PRO A 106 4.76 12.39 -5.14
CA PRO A 106 4.96 11.02 -5.64
C PRO A 106 3.86 10.05 -5.20
N THR A 107 3.33 10.19 -3.98
CA THR A 107 2.17 9.45 -3.49
C THR A 107 0.97 9.56 -4.43
N HIS A 108 0.53 10.79 -4.76
CA HIS A 108 -0.62 10.99 -5.67
C HIS A 108 -0.36 10.36 -7.04
N VAL A 109 0.86 10.51 -7.55
CA VAL A 109 1.26 10.01 -8.86
C VAL A 109 1.17 8.49 -8.91
N GLN A 110 1.86 7.78 -8.02
CA GLN A 110 1.90 6.32 -8.08
C GLN A 110 0.59 5.67 -7.64
N ASP A 111 -0.13 6.27 -6.70
CA ASP A 111 -1.40 5.75 -6.20
C ASP A 111 -2.47 5.78 -7.28
N LEU A 112 -2.67 6.95 -7.90
CA LEU A 112 -3.70 7.12 -8.93
C LEU A 112 -3.32 6.44 -10.24
N ALA A 113 -2.03 6.35 -10.57
CA ALA A 113 -1.59 5.69 -11.80
C ALA A 113 -1.59 4.16 -11.72
N PHE A 114 -1.28 3.59 -10.55
CA PHE A 114 -1.01 2.16 -10.43
C PHE A 114 -1.65 1.48 -9.22
N TRP A 115 -1.31 1.88 -8.00
CA TRP A 115 -1.63 1.09 -6.81
C TRP A 115 -3.13 1.00 -6.52
N LEU A 116 -3.85 2.13 -6.59
CA LEU A 116 -5.28 2.15 -6.33
C LEU A 116 -6.08 1.50 -7.47
N PRO A 117 -5.82 1.77 -8.77
CA PRO A 117 -6.43 1.00 -9.85
C PRO A 117 -6.22 -0.51 -9.72
N LEU A 118 -4.98 -0.94 -9.42
CA LEU A 118 -4.65 -2.35 -9.21
C LEU A 118 -5.46 -2.94 -8.05
N ALA A 119 -5.50 -2.25 -6.90
CA ALA A 119 -6.25 -2.71 -5.74
C ALA A 119 -7.75 -2.83 -6.01
N LEU A 120 -8.34 -1.91 -6.79
CA LEU A 120 -9.74 -2.00 -7.21
C LEU A 120 -9.99 -3.20 -8.13
N VAL A 121 -9.11 -3.46 -9.10
CA VAL A 121 -9.21 -4.67 -9.95
C VAL A 121 -9.12 -5.94 -9.10
N VAL A 122 -8.18 -5.99 -8.16
CA VAL A 122 -8.01 -7.12 -7.24
C VAL A 122 -9.24 -7.29 -6.33
N ALA A 123 -9.82 -6.21 -5.84
CA ALA A 123 -11.07 -6.23 -5.07
C ALA A 123 -12.23 -6.84 -5.87
N VAL A 124 -12.34 -6.49 -7.17
CA VAL A 124 -13.32 -7.11 -8.07
C VAL A 124 -13.04 -8.60 -8.28
N TRP A 125 -11.77 -8.99 -8.48
CA TRP A 125 -11.40 -10.41 -8.61
C TRP A 125 -11.66 -11.23 -7.34
N LEU A 126 -11.44 -10.64 -6.18
CA LEU A 126 -11.82 -11.21 -4.87
C LEU A 126 -13.34 -11.37 -4.76
N TRP A 127 -14.11 -10.38 -5.19
CA TRP A 127 -15.57 -10.46 -5.21
C TRP A 127 -16.09 -11.61 -6.09
N GLN A 128 -15.44 -11.78 -7.25
CA GLN A 128 -15.64 -12.86 -8.21
C GLN A 128 -15.03 -14.21 -7.77
N ARG A 129 -14.36 -14.25 -6.61
CA ARG A 129 -13.68 -15.45 -6.07
C ARG A 129 -12.70 -16.10 -7.07
N ARG A 130 -11.91 -15.28 -7.76
CA ARG A 130 -10.83 -15.70 -8.66
C ARG A 130 -9.57 -16.00 -7.85
N ALA A 131 -8.81 -17.01 -8.27
CA ALA A 131 -7.58 -17.44 -7.60
C ALA A 131 -6.54 -16.30 -7.51
N TRP A 132 -6.31 -15.58 -8.61
CA TRP A 132 -5.47 -14.38 -8.62
C TRP A 132 -5.96 -13.27 -7.69
N GLY A 133 -7.27 -13.13 -7.51
CA GLY A 133 -7.84 -12.21 -6.54
C GLY A 133 -7.37 -12.52 -5.13
N TYR A 134 -7.36 -13.80 -4.73
CA TYR A 134 -6.86 -14.21 -3.41
C TYR A 134 -5.36 -13.97 -3.25
N VAL A 135 -4.56 -14.39 -4.24
CA VAL A 135 -3.10 -14.26 -4.22
C VAL A 135 -2.68 -12.80 -4.07
N LEU A 136 -3.16 -11.94 -4.98
CA LEU A 136 -2.82 -10.51 -4.96
C LEU A 136 -3.52 -9.78 -3.83
N GLY A 137 -4.74 -10.17 -3.48
CA GLY A 137 -5.48 -9.60 -2.35
C GLY A 137 -4.76 -9.81 -1.02
N SER A 138 -4.26 -11.02 -0.79
CA SER A 138 -3.47 -11.32 0.41
C SER A 138 -2.15 -10.55 0.44
N ALA A 139 -1.50 -10.39 -0.71
CA ALA A 139 -0.30 -9.57 -0.83
C ALA A 139 -0.61 -8.09 -0.55
N LEU A 140 -1.71 -7.54 -1.09
CA LEU A 140 -2.16 -6.16 -0.86
C LEU A 140 -2.51 -5.90 0.60
N VAL A 141 -3.12 -6.85 1.30
CA VAL A 141 -3.40 -6.71 2.74
C VAL A 141 -2.11 -6.58 3.53
N VAL A 142 -1.09 -7.40 3.22
CA VAL A 142 0.24 -7.30 3.87
C VAL A 142 0.92 -5.97 3.52
N TYR A 143 0.84 -5.56 2.25
CA TYR A 143 1.33 -4.27 1.79
C TYR A 143 0.68 -3.10 2.55
N TYR A 144 -0.65 -3.05 2.64
CA TYR A 144 -1.37 -1.97 3.33
C TYR A 144 -1.10 -1.96 4.83
N LEU A 145 -0.91 -3.12 5.46
CA LEU A 145 -0.50 -3.16 6.86
C LEU A 145 0.91 -2.58 7.04
N ALA A 146 1.85 -2.98 6.18
CA ALA A 146 3.21 -2.45 6.22
C ALA A 146 3.24 -0.95 5.93
N GLU A 147 2.44 -0.48 4.97
CA GLU A 147 2.28 0.93 4.61
C GLU A 147 1.70 1.73 5.77
N ALA A 148 0.63 1.26 6.42
CA ALA A 148 0.05 1.95 7.58
C ALA A 148 1.05 2.06 8.74
N VAL A 149 1.86 1.03 8.97
CA VAL A 149 2.94 1.09 9.97
C VAL A 149 4.02 2.09 9.55
N GLY A 150 4.47 2.02 8.29
CA GLY A 150 5.49 2.91 7.74
C GLY A 150 5.08 4.38 7.85
N VAL A 151 3.90 4.74 7.35
CA VAL A 151 3.37 6.10 7.44
C VAL A 151 3.17 6.52 8.91
N GLY A 152 2.70 5.63 9.78
CA GLY A 152 2.61 5.92 11.20
C GLY A 152 3.96 6.30 11.83
N VAL A 153 5.02 5.57 11.47
CA VAL A 153 6.40 5.85 11.90
C VAL A 153 6.91 7.16 11.30
N ASP A 154 6.67 7.41 10.01
CA ASP A 154 7.09 8.64 9.33
C ASP A 154 6.43 9.88 9.94
N GLN A 155 5.12 9.82 10.21
CA GLN A 155 4.39 10.90 10.88
C GLN A 155 4.92 11.14 12.30
N TRP A 156 5.27 10.08 13.03
CA TRP A 156 5.85 10.19 14.37
C TRP A 156 7.24 10.81 14.34
N MET A 157 8.12 10.35 13.44
CA MET A 157 9.46 10.90 13.26
C MET A 157 9.42 12.35 12.79
N GLY A 158 8.59 12.65 11.80
CA GLY A 158 8.43 14.00 11.25
C GLY A 158 7.89 14.99 12.28
N SER A 159 6.86 14.62 13.04
CA SER A 159 6.33 15.48 14.12
C SER A 159 7.32 15.71 15.27
N ARG A 160 8.27 14.78 15.48
CA ARG A 160 9.37 14.95 16.44
C ARG A 160 10.47 15.86 15.90
N ALA A 161 10.75 15.80 14.60
CA ALA A 161 11.76 16.61 13.93
C ALA A 161 11.29 18.07 13.76
N ASP A 162 10.03 18.26 13.41
CA ASP A 162 9.38 19.57 13.33
C ASP A 162 7.97 19.50 13.96
N PRO A 163 7.84 19.87 15.25
CA PRO A 163 6.56 19.91 15.94
C PRO A 163 5.55 20.92 15.39
N THR A 164 5.98 21.83 14.52
CA THR A 164 5.10 22.84 13.88
C THR A 164 4.63 22.42 12.50
N SER A 165 5.02 21.24 12.02
CA SER A 165 4.62 20.72 10.72
C SER A 165 3.11 20.43 10.66
N ASP A 166 2.44 20.99 9.66
CA ASP A 166 1.05 20.66 9.33
C ASP A 166 0.93 19.38 8.47
N VAL A 167 2.07 18.83 8.01
CA VAL A 167 2.13 17.65 7.14
C VAL A 167 2.39 16.40 7.97
N ALA A 168 3.48 16.40 8.75
CA ALA A 168 3.86 15.28 9.60
C ALA A 168 3.42 15.55 11.04
N THR A 169 2.25 15.01 11.42
CA THR A 169 1.61 15.31 12.71
C THR A 169 1.50 14.07 13.61
N MET A 170 1.55 14.30 14.92
CA MET A 170 1.31 13.23 15.91
C MET A 170 -0.10 12.62 15.77
N ALA A 171 -1.09 13.45 15.41
CA ALA A 171 -2.44 12.98 15.11
C ALA A 171 -2.44 12.01 13.91
N GLY A 172 -1.67 12.31 12.87
CA GLY A 172 -1.44 11.39 11.75
C GLY A 172 -0.80 10.08 12.19
N ALA A 173 0.22 10.14 13.06
CA ALA A 173 0.86 8.94 13.60
C ALA A 173 -0.15 8.02 14.32
N TYR A 174 -1.02 8.59 15.16
CA TYR A 174 -2.07 7.83 15.83
C TYR A 174 -3.14 7.30 14.88
N LEU A 175 -3.53 8.08 13.88
CA LEU A 175 -4.48 7.65 12.85
C LEU A 175 -3.98 6.39 12.14
N PHE A 176 -2.74 6.42 11.65
CA PHE A 176 -2.14 5.31 10.92
C PHE A 176 -1.81 4.12 11.81
N ALA A 177 -1.43 4.34 13.07
CA ALA A 177 -1.33 3.26 14.06
C ALA A 177 -2.68 2.55 14.27
N GLY A 178 -3.78 3.31 14.38
CA GLY A 178 -5.14 2.76 14.45
C GLY A 178 -5.52 1.98 13.18
N MET A 179 -5.21 2.52 12.00
CA MET A 179 -5.43 1.83 10.73
C MET A 179 -4.62 0.53 10.64
N ALA A 180 -3.38 0.51 11.12
CA ALA A 180 -2.56 -0.70 11.17
C ALA A 180 -3.21 -1.77 12.06
N VAL A 181 -3.71 -1.41 13.24
CA VAL A 181 -4.44 -2.33 14.12
C VAL A 181 -5.70 -2.88 13.43
N VAL A 182 -6.47 -2.04 12.75
CA VAL A 182 -7.64 -2.49 11.97
C VAL A 182 -7.22 -3.38 10.80
N GLY A 183 -6.10 -3.09 10.15
CA GLY A 183 -5.51 -3.87 9.06
C GLY A 183 -5.04 -5.26 9.46
N VAL A 184 -4.86 -5.55 10.76
CA VAL A 184 -4.60 -6.90 11.26
C VAL A 184 -5.81 -7.82 11.07
N VAL A 185 -7.04 -7.29 11.07
CA VAL A 185 -8.26 -8.09 10.93
C VAL A 185 -8.29 -8.92 9.64
N PRO A 186 -8.11 -8.34 8.43
CA PRO A 186 -8.06 -9.14 7.20
C PRO A 186 -6.85 -10.07 7.15
N VAL A 187 -5.71 -9.72 7.75
CA VAL A 187 -4.54 -10.63 7.87
C VAL A 187 -4.92 -11.87 8.68
N VAL A 188 -5.50 -11.68 9.87
CA VAL A 188 -5.91 -12.78 10.74
C VAL A 188 -7.01 -13.60 10.07
N ALA A 189 -7.95 -12.99 9.35
CA ALA A 189 -8.97 -13.71 8.60
C ALA A 189 -8.35 -14.61 7.51
N LEU A 190 -7.28 -14.15 6.84
CA LEU A 190 -6.50 -14.91 5.86
C LEU A 190 -5.59 -15.98 6.50
N LEU A 191 -5.23 -15.84 7.78
CA LEU A 191 -4.40 -16.83 8.48
C LEU A 191 -5.24 -17.91 9.19
N ARG A 192 -6.47 -17.61 9.58
CA ARG A 192 -7.39 -18.54 10.26
C ARG A 192 -7.98 -19.61 9.35
N HIS A 193 -7.41 -19.77 8.15
CA HIS A 193 -7.69 -20.93 7.34
C HIS A 193 -7.25 -22.19 8.09
N PRO A 194 -8.18 -23.12 8.39
CA PRO A 194 -7.77 -24.40 8.93
C PRO A 194 -6.92 -25.06 7.84
N ASP A 195 -5.64 -25.27 8.15
CA ASP A 195 -4.88 -26.31 7.47
C ASP A 195 -5.78 -27.55 7.50
N GLY A 196 -6.17 -28.02 6.30
CA GLY A 196 -6.74 -29.33 6.17
C GLY A 196 -5.66 -30.27 6.67
N THR A 197 -5.79 -30.70 7.92
CA THR A 197 -4.97 -31.71 8.54
C THR A 197 -4.74 -32.80 7.52
N THR A 198 -3.48 -32.98 7.15
CA THR A 198 -2.92 -34.18 6.56
C THR A 198 -3.45 -35.37 7.34
N SER A 199 -4.52 -35.99 6.84
CA SER A 199 -4.81 -37.38 7.16
C SER A 199 -3.86 -38.21 6.31
N ALA A 200 -2.73 -38.55 6.93
CA ALA A 200 -1.89 -39.68 6.54
C ALA A 200 -2.68 -40.99 6.58
#